data_AF-H3GDI9-F1
#
_entry.id   AF-H3GDI9-F1
#
_cell.length_a   1.000
_cell.length_b   1.000
_cell.length_c   1.000
_cell.angle_alpha   90.00
_cell.angle_beta   90.00
_cell.angle_gamma   90.00
#
_symmetry.space_group_name_H-M   'P 1'
#
loop_
_entity.id
_entity.type
_entity.pdbx_description
1 polymer ?
#
loop_
_entity_poly.entity_id
_entity_poly.type
_entity_poly.pdbx_seq_one_letter_code
_entity_poly.pdbx_strand_id
1 'polypeptide(L)'
;MGDALEALVPLKQLANDTSIGQISFHEIIDPVAKRFVAKIHAIYHSSFDRVLFLDADNVPVRDPSFLFDSPEFVKTGALFWPDFWHPTSTMFGLHNKSLLWELLDVNFVDMFEQESGQLVVDRRRHAAPLELVLFYATHEPNFFVHYKLAWGDKDLFRLAWLKLNSTFHMIETPPAMAAWQDLNRKKE
;
A
#
# COMPACT_ATOMS: atom_id res chain seq x y z
N MET A 1 -14.70 -4.96 -26.63
CA MET A 1 -15.18 -5.79 -25.50
C MET A 1 -14.78 -7.27 -25.62
N GLY A 2 -14.64 -7.84 -26.83
CA GLY A 2 -14.19 -9.24 -27.04
C GLY A 2 -12.78 -9.55 -26.55
N ASP A 3 -11.77 -8.76 -26.96
CA ASP A 3 -10.34 -9.05 -26.63
C ASP A 3 -10.02 -9.03 -25.14
N ALA A 4 -10.66 -8.14 -24.37
CA ALA A 4 -10.40 -8.01 -22.93
C ALA A 4 -10.92 -9.23 -22.14
N LEU A 5 -11.98 -9.89 -22.62
CA LEU A 5 -12.52 -11.08 -21.97
C LEU A 5 -11.66 -12.33 -22.23
N GLU A 6 -11.05 -12.42 -23.42
CA GLU A 6 -10.11 -13.50 -23.76
C GLU A 6 -8.81 -13.40 -22.96
N ALA A 7 -8.31 -12.18 -22.71
CA ALA A 7 -7.12 -11.96 -21.89
C ALA A 7 -7.26 -12.49 -20.44
N LEU A 8 -8.49 -12.63 -19.93
CA LEU A 8 -8.76 -13.15 -18.58
C LEU A 8 -8.87 -14.68 -18.52
N VAL A 9 -8.86 -15.38 -19.65
CA VAL A 9 -9.02 -16.85 -19.68
C VAL A 9 -7.95 -17.59 -18.86
N PRO A 10 -6.64 -17.28 -18.96
CA PRO A 10 -5.63 -17.93 -18.14
C PRO A 10 -5.84 -17.70 -16.64
N LEU A 11 -6.29 -16.50 -16.27
CA LEU A 11 -6.60 -16.16 -14.88
C LEU A 11 -7.78 -16.97 -14.35
N LYS A 12 -8.85 -17.12 -15.14
CA LYS A 12 -10.00 -17.96 -14.77
C LYS A 12 -9.62 -19.43 -14.62
N GLN A 13 -8.72 -19.94 -15.46
CA GLN A 13 -8.19 -21.30 -15.33
C GLN A 13 -7.42 -21.46 -14.03
N LEU A 14 -6.57 -20.48 -13.68
CA LEU A 14 -5.83 -20.46 -12.43
C LEU A 14 -6.76 -20.45 -11.20
N ALA A 15 -7.85 -19.66 -11.22
CA ALA A 15 -8.83 -19.68 -10.13
C ALA A 15 -9.57 -21.01 -9.95
N ASN A 16 -9.69 -21.81 -11.01
CA ASN A 16 -10.31 -23.12 -10.95
C ASN A 16 -9.35 -24.23 -10.47
N ASP A 17 -8.05 -23.93 -10.38
CA ASP A 17 -7.07 -24.87 -9.84
C ASP A 17 -7.09 -24.84 -8.31
N THR A 18 -7.72 -25.85 -7.71
CA THR A 18 -7.84 -25.95 -6.25
C THR A 18 -6.53 -26.37 -5.56
N SER A 19 -5.48 -26.73 -6.30
CA SER A 19 -4.20 -27.17 -5.72
C SER A 19 -3.35 -26.03 -5.15
N ILE A 20 -3.61 -24.79 -5.56
CA ILE A 20 -2.82 -23.58 -5.21
C ILE A 20 -3.53 -22.65 -4.21
N GLY A 21 -4.62 -23.12 -3.59
CA GLY A 21 -5.43 -22.35 -2.65
C GLY A 21 -6.64 -21.66 -3.31
N GLN A 22 -7.40 -20.90 -2.52
CA GLN A 22 -8.60 -20.22 -3.01
C GLN A 22 -8.22 -18.90 -3.68
N ILE A 23 -8.34 -18.85 -5.00
CA ILE A 23 -8.18 -17.63 -5.79
C ILE A 23 -9.56 -17.17 -6.26
N SER A 24 -9.82 -15.86 -6.16
CA SER A 24 -11.05 -15.27 -6.68
C SER A 24 -10.75 -13.97 -7.40
N PHE A 25 -11.49 -13.71 -8.48
CA PHE A 25 -11.38 -12.48 -9.27
C PHE A 25 -12.64 -11.65 -9.02
N HIS A 26 -12.43 -10.37 -8.72
CA HIS A 26 -13.50 -9.41 -8.44
C HIS A 26 -13.33 -8.24 -9.38
N GLU A 27 -14.33 -8.01 -10.23
CA GLU A 27 -14.34 -6.85 -11.12
C GLU A 27 -14.62 -5.58 -10.33
N ILE A 28 -13.79 -4.55 -10.54
CA ILE A 28 -14.03 -3.21 -10.00
C ILE A 28 -14.92 -2.46 -10.98
N ILE A 29 -16.19 -2.29 -10.62
CA ILE A 29 -17.19 -1.56 -11.42
C ILE A 29 -17.31 -0.07 -11.03
N ASP A 30 -16.64 0.34 -9.96
CA ASP A 30 -16.65 1.73 -9.49
C ASP A 30 -15.88 2.64 -10.50
N PRO A 31 -16.55 3.66 -11.08
CA PRO A 31 -15.92 4.53 -12.07
C PRO A 31 -14.79 5.40 -11.52
N VAL A 32 -14.72 5.61 -10.20
CA VAL A 32 -13.69 6.38 -9.49
C VAL A 32 -12.44 5.54 -9.24
N ALA A 33 -12.59 4.22 -9.09
CA ALA A 33 -11.51 3.28 -8.80
C ALA A 33 -10.66 2.93 -10.03
N LYS A 34 -9.98 3.95 -10.59
CA LYS A 34 -9.10 3.84 -11.76
C LYS A 34 -7.66 4.21 -11.40
N ARG A 35 -6.71 3.68 -12.18
CA ARG A 35 -5.27 3.96 -12.00
C ARG A 35 -4.85 3.69 -10.55
N PHE A 36 -4.24 4.67 -9.88
CA PHE A 36 -3.77 4.57 -8.50
C PHE A 36 -4.88 4.33 -7.47
N VAL A 37 -6.12 4.77 -7.74
CA VAL A 37 -7.26 4.55 -6.82
C VAL A 37 -7.68 3.09 -6.80
N ALA A 38 -7.41 2.33 -7.87
CA ALA A 38 -7.85 0.93 -7.97
C ALA A 38 -7.25 0.06 -6.85
N LYS A 39 -5.99 0.28 -6.46
CA LYS A 39 -5.38 -0.49 -5.35
C LYS A 39 -5.96 -0.13 -4.00
N ILE A 40 -6.21 1.16 -3.76
CA ILE A 40 -6.86 1.65 -2.54
C ILE A 40 -8.25 1.03 -2.43
N HIS A 41 -9.02 1.05 -3.51
CA HIS A 41 -10.33 0.43 -3.59
C HIS A 41 -10.27 -1.08 -3.31
N ALA A 42 -9.31 -1.79 -3.91
CA ALA A 42 -9.13 -3.23 -3.68
C ALA A 42 -8.84 -3.56 -2.20
N ILE A 43 -7.98 -2.79 -1.54
CA ILE A 43 -7.68 -2.95 -0.11
C ILE A 43 -8.92 -2.61 0.72
N TYR A 44 -9.57 -1.48 0.45
CA TYR A 44 -10.70 -0.97 1.24
C TYR A 44 -11.93 -1.87 1.14
N HIS A 45 -12.23 -2.43 -0.03
CA HIS A 45 -13.42 -3.29 -0.28
C HIS A 45 -13.15 -4.79 -0.22
N SER A 46 -11.94 -5.20 0.15
CA SER A 46 -11.59 -6.62 0.33
C SER A 46 -12.56 -7.33 1.29
N SER A 47 -12.66 -8.65 1.21
CA SER A 47 -13.40 -9.47 2.20
C SER A 47 -12.53 -9.90 3.39
N PHE A 48 -11.22 -9.66 3.33
CA PHE A 48 -10.27 -10.11 4.35
C PHE A 48 -10.10 -9.09 5.48
N ASP A 49 -10.17 -9.55 6.74
CA ASP A 49 -9.89 -8.71 7.91
C ASP A 49 -8.44 -8.21 7.93
N ARG A 50 -7.49 -9.08 7.54
CA ARG A 50 -6.06 -8.77 7.43
C ARG A 50 -5.63 -8.99 5.98
N VAL A 51 -5.02 -7.97 5.38
CA VAL A 51 -4.69 -7.94 3.95
C VAL A 51 -3.19 -7.76 3.80
N LEU A 52 -2.55 -8.64 3.03
CA LEU A 52 -1.29 -8.36 2.35
C LEU A 52 -1.66 -7.90 0.93
N PHE A 53 -1.29 -6.67 0.58
CA PHE A 53 -1.42 -6.15 -0.77
C PHE A 53 -0.06 -6.16 -1.46
N LEU A 54 -0.03 -6.53 -2.74
CA LEU A 54 1.14 -6.53 -3.60
C LEU A 54 0.74 -6.01 -4.97
N ASP A 55 1.52 -5.07 -5.53
CA ASP A 55 1.47 -4.73 -6.94
C ASP A 55 1.87 -5.95 -7.80
N ALA A 56 1.45 -5.96 -9.07
CA ALA A 56 1.62 -7.10 -9.97
C ALA A 56 3.09 -7.41 -10.31
N ASP A 57 3.99 -6.48 -10.06
CA ASP A 57 5.44 -6.60 -10.20
C ASP A 57 6.17 -6.97 -8.90
N ASN A 58 5.44 -7.14 -7.79
CA ASN A 58 6.01 -7.58 -6.52
C ASN A 58 5.87 -9.10 -6.35
N VAL A 59 7.02 -9.79 -6.27
CA VAL A 59 7.08 -11.25 -6.14
C VAL A 59 7.73 -11.65 -4.80
N PRO A 60 7.00 -12.31 -3.88
CA PRO A 60 7.60 -12.84 -2.66
C PRO A 60 8.65 -13.92 -2.95
N VAL A 61 9.83 -13.80 -2.34
CA VAL A 61 10.92 -14.80 -2.46
C VAL A 61 10.77 -16.00 -1.50
N ARG A 62 9.80 -15.93 -0.60
CA ARG A 62 9.40 -16.99 0.34
C ARG A 62 7.93 -16.80 0.71
N ASP A 63 7.33 -17.79 1.36
CA ASP A 63 5.97 -17.69 1.90
C ASP A 63 5.85 -16.44 2.79
N PRO A 64 4.99 -15.46 2.42
CA PRO A 64 4.85 -14.20 3.15
C PRO A 64 3.92 -14.32 4.37
N SER A 65 3.31 -15.48 4.63
CA SER A 65 2.31 -15.65 5.71
C SER A 65 2.85 -15.29 7.09
N PHE A 66 4.16 -15.46 7.33
CA PHE A 66 4.83 -15.07 8.57
C PHE A 66 4.64 -13.58 8.93
N LEU A 67 4.35 -12.70 7.97
CA LEU A 67 4.12 -11.27 8.20
C LEU A 67 2.93 -11.03 9.13
N PHE A 68 1.90 -11.88 9.06
CA PHE A 68 0.70 -11.74 9.89
C PHE A 68 0.92 -12.16 11.35
N ASP A 69 2.00 -12.89 11.62
CA ASP A 69 2.37 -13.37 12.94
C ASP A 69 3.62 -12.65 13.49
N SER A 70 4.18 -11.70 12.74
CA SER A 70 5.35 -10.96 13.18
C SER A 70 5.00 -10.12 14.42
N PRO A 71 5.92 -9.99 15.39
CA PRO A 71 5.69 -9.18 16.59
C PRO A 71 5.28 -7.74 16.26
N GLU A 72 5.84 -7.18 15.20
CA GLU A 72 5.55 -5.84 14.68
C GLU A 72 4.09 -5.74 14.22
N PHE A 73 3.63 -6.66 13.37
CA PHE A 73 2.26 -6.64 12.87
C PHE A 73 1.25 -6.94 13.96
N VAL A 74 1.51 -7.90 14.86
CA VAL A 74 0.63 -8.18 16.00
C VAL A 74 0.48 -6.92 16.86
N LYS A 75 1.58 -6.19 17.11
CA LYS A 75 1.58 -4.97 17.90
C LYS A 75 0.84 -3.82 17.20
N THR A 76 1.15 -3.54 15.93
CA THR A 76 0.66 -2.32 15.25
C THR A 76 -0.57 -2.55 14.39
N GLY A 77 -0.75 -3.75 13.83
CA GLY A 77 -1.76 -4.07 12.83
C GLY A 77 -1.47 -3.46 11.46
N ALA A 78 -0.29 -2.87 11.25
CA ALA A 78 0.12 -2.30 9.97
C ALA A 78 1.64 -2.41 9.77
N LEU A 79 2.06 -3.02 8.66
CA LEU A 79 3.44 -3.05 8.17
C LEU A 79 3.53 -2.25 6.87
N PHE A 80 4.42 -1.27 6.87
CA PHE A 80 4.74 -0.44 5.72
C PHE A 80 6.21 -0.61 5.34
N TRP A 81 6.49 -0.48 4.04
CA TRP A 81 7.84 -0.52 3.51
C TRP A 81 8.31 0.89 3.11
N PRO A 82 9.60 1.18 3.29
CA PRO A 82 10.17 2.41 2.79
C PRO A 82 10.22 2.36 1.26
N ASP A 83 9.80 3.44 0.64
CA ASP A 83 10.07 3.73 -0.76
C ASP A 83 11.52 4.23 -0.91
N PHE A 84 12.02 4.26 -2.15
CA PHE A 84 13.34 4.77 -2.50
C PHE A 84 13.48 6.26 -2.15
N TRP A 85 12.35 6.97 -2.11
CA TRP A 85 12.30 8.40 -1.86
C TRP A 85 12.32 8.73 -0.36
N HIS A 86 13.30 9.57 0.00
CA HIS A 86 13.38 10.22 1.30
C HIS A 86 13.00 11.70 1.16
N PRO A 87 12.38 12.36 2.17
CA PRO A 87 12.00 13.78 2.09
C PRO A 87 13.12 14.75 1.70
N THR A 88 14.38 14.39 1.96
CA THR A 88 15.57 15.17 1.55
C THR A 88 15.88 15.10 0.06
N SER A 89 15.25 14.20 -0.69
CA SER A 89 15.55 13.92 -2.10
C SER A 89 14.32 13.50 -2.91
N THR A 90 13.12 13.88 -2.46
CA THR A 90 11.86 13.54 -3.11
C THR A 90 11.51 14.47 -4.26
N MET A 91 10.94 13.90 -5.33
CA MET A 91 10.31 14.66 -6.42
C MET A 91 8.79 14.78 -6.29
N PHE A 92 8.20 14.28 -5.19
CA PHE A 92 6.76 14.14 -5.01
C PHE A 92 6.13 15.17 -4.08
N GLY A 93 6.85 16.24 -3.75
CA GLY A 93 6.31 17.31 -2.90
C GLY A 93 6.21 16.94 -1.42
N LEU A 94 6.90 15.89 -0.96
CA LEU A 94 6.87 15.38 0.42
C LEU A 94 8.02 15.91 1.30
N HIS A 95 8.72 16.97 0.87
CA HIS A 95 9.80 17.60 1.64
C HIS A 95 9.27 18.43 2.82
N ASN A 96 10.15 18.81 3.75
CA ASN A 96 9.77 19.54 4.97
C ASN A 96 9.10 20.91 4.75
N LYS A 97 9.41 21.61 3.65
CA LYS A 97 8.78 22.89 3.28
C LYS A 97 7.46 22.75 2.49
N SER A 98 6.91 21.55 2.38
CA SER A 98 5.69 21.33 1.60
C SER A 98 4.45 21.89 2.30
N LEU A 99 3.55 22.53 1.55
CA LEU A 99 2.23 22.93 2.04
C LEU A 99 1.36 21.73 2.43
N LEU A 100 1.76 20.51 2.05
CA LEU A 100 1.13 19.28 2.48
C LEU A 100 0.95 19.19 4.00
N TRP A 101 2.00 19.54 4.75
CA TRP A 101 2.01 19.41 6.21
C TRP A 101 1.01 20.36 6.87
N GLU A 102 0.90 21.58 6.34
CA GLU A 102 -0.10 22.57 6.78
C GLU A 102 -1.51 22.16 6.34
N LEU A 103 -1.68 21.72 5.09
CA LEU A 103 -2.96 21.26 4.55
C LEU A 103 -3.55 20.11 5.37
N LEU A 104 -2.69 19.16 5.74
CA LEU A 104 -3.10 18.02 6.55
C LEU A 104 -3.13 18.33 8.03
N ASP A 105 -2.58 19.46 8.48
CA ASP A 105 -2.40 19.77 9.89
C ASP A 105 -1.69 18.60 10.60
N VAL A 106 -0.49 18.29 10.09
CA VAL A 106 0.41 17.24 10.57
C VAL A 106 1.83 17.80 10.61
N ASN A 107 2.54 17.60 11.71
CA ASN A 107 3.95 17.99 11.80
C ASN A 107 4.79 17.16 10.81
N PHE A 108 5.77 17.80 10.16
CA PHE A 108 6.74 17.10 9.33
C PHE A 108 7.41 15.96 10.11
N VAL A 109 7.48 14.78 9.49
CA VAL A 109 8.17 13.61 10.02
C VAL A 109 9.31 13.22 9.08
N ASP A 110 10.54 13.31 9.59
CA ASP A 110 11.74 12.92 8.86
C ASP A 110 11.90 11.40 8.88
N MET A 111 11.30 10.75 7.89
CA MET A 111 11.38 9.30 7.66
C MET A 111 11.15 9.02 6.18
N PHE A 112 11.51 7.80 5.75
CA PHE A 112 11.20 7.34 4.40
C PHE A 112 9.72 7.49 4.06
N GLU A 113 9.45 7.89 2.82
CA GLU A 113 8.12 7.78 2.25
C GLU A 113 7.73 6.30 2.18
N GLN A 114 6.43 6.02 2.15
CA GLN A 114 5.90 4.68 2.13
C GLN A 114 5.66 4.18 0.70
N GLU A 115 6.03 2.93 0.45
CA GLU A 115 5.80 2.20 -0.80
C GLU A 115 4.38 1.62 -0.83
N SER A 116 3.47 2.22 -1.61
CA SER A 116 2.06 1.83 -1.67
C SER A 116 1.81 0.52 -2.40
N GLY A 117 2.77 0.05 -3.19
CA GLY A 117 2.73 -1.23 -3.90
C GLY A 117 2.90 -2.45 -3.00
N GLN A 118 3.29 -2.29 -1.73
CA GLN A 118 3.28 -3.39 -0.77
C GLN A 118 2.99 -2.93 0.66
N LEU A 119 2.01 -3.56 1.28
CA LEU A 119 1.66 -3.30 2.67
C LEU A 119 0.93 -4.50 3.29
N VAL A 120 0.99 -4.58 4.62
CA VAL A 120 0.15 -5.49 5.40
C VAL A 120 -0.69 -4.66 6.35
N VAL A 121 -2.00 -4.85 6.35
CA VAL A 121 -2.92 -4.08 7.19
C VAL A 121 -4.03 -4.94 7.78
N ASP A 122 -4.27 -4.77 9.08
CA ASP A 122 -5.50 -5.17 9.75
C ASP A 122 -6.55 -4.08 9.53
N ARG A 123 -7.48 -4.36 8.63
CA ARG A 123 -8.50 -3.39 8.20
C ARG A 123 -9.51 -3.08 9.29
N ARG A 124 -9.72 -4.01 10.23
CA ARG A 124 -10.65 -3.81 11.35
C ARG A 124 -10.07 -2.85 12.36
N ARG A 125 -8.77 -2.98 12.65
CA ARG A 125 -8.04 -2.06 13.53
C ARG A 125 -7.83 -0.69 12.91
N HIS A 126 -7.69 -0.62 11.59
CA HIS A 126 -7.34 0.60 10.85
C HIS A 126 -8.44 1.08 9.89
N ALA A 127 -9.71 0.89 10.25
CA ALA A 127 -10.83 1.31 9.41
C ALA A 127 -10.86 2.83 9.17
N ALA A 128 -10.63 3.64 10.21
CA ALA A 128 -10.60 5.10 10.07
C ALA A 128 -9.42 5.63 9.22
N PRO A 129 -8.17 5.13 9.40
CA PRO A 129 -7.09 5.46 8.46
C PRO A 129 -7.37 5.05 7.03
N LEU A 130 -7.95 3.87 6.78
CA LEU A 130 -8.30 3.43 5.44
C LEU A 130 -9.39 4.31 4.79
N GLU A 131 -10.39 4.74 5.56
CA GLU A 131 -11.37 5.74 5.11
C GLU A 131 -10.70 7.04 4.70
N LEU A 132 -9.71 7.50 5.48
CA LEU A 132 -8.98 8.72 5.17
C LEU A 132 -8.09 8.59 3.92
N VAL A 133 -7.49 7.41 3.68
CA VAL A 133 -6.78 7.13 2.42
C VAL A 133 -7.73 7.22 1.23
N LEU A 134 -8.93 6.61 1.34
CA LEU A 134 -9.95 6.69 0.32
C LEU A 134 -10.36 8.15 0.07
N PHE A 135 -10.62 8.91 1.13
CA PHE A 135 -10.92 10.33 1.06
C PHE A 135 -9.82 11.13 0.35
N TYR A 136 -8.55 10.95 0.70
CA TYR A 136 -7.43 11.63 0.03
C TYR A 136 -7.36 11.31 -1.47
N ALA A 137 -7.69 10.07 -1.84
CA ALA A 137 -7.63 9.61 -3.21
C ALA A 137 -8.83 10.07 -4.07
N THR A 138 -10.01 10.27 -3.49
CA THR A 138 -11.26 10.45 -4.25
C THR A 138 -12.01 11.76 -3.99
N HIS A 139 -11.63 12.54 -2.99
CA HIS A 139 -12.32 13.79 -2.68
C HIS A 139 -12.12 14.84 -3.79
N GLU A 140 -13.20 15.55 -4.13
CA GLU A 140 -13.20 16.67 -5.08
C GLU A 140 -13.66 17.97 -4.40
N PRO A 141 -12.94 19.09 -4.56
CA PRO A 141 -11.71 19.23 -5.34
C PRO A 141 -10.51 18.52 -4.67
N ASN A 142 -9.71 17.81 -5.47
CA ASN A 142 -8.52 17.14 -4.94
C ASN A 142 -7.32 18.11 -4.82
N PHE A 143 -7.07 18.62 -3.61
CA PHE A 143 -5.98 19.58 -3.36
C PHE A 143 -4.58 18.99 -3.52
N PHE A 144 -4.37 17.69 -3.30
CA PHE A 144 -3.08 17.04 -3.55
C PHE A 144 -2.71 17.14 -5.03
N VAL A 145 -3.68 16.85 -5.91
CA VAL A 145 -3.50 16.95 -7.36
C VAL A 145 -3.39 18.40 -7.81
N HIS A 146 -4.31 19.26 -7.34
CA HIS A 146 -4.37 20.66 -7.75
C HIS A 146 -3.06 21.41 -7.46
N TYR A 147 -2.50 21.22 -6.26
CA TYR A 147 -1.25 21.86 -5.84
C TYR A 147 0.00 20.99 -6.03
N LYS A 148 -0.13 19.80 -6.62
CA LYS A 148 0.97 18.85 -6.86
C LYS A 148 1.76 18.49 -5.59
N LEU A 149 1.03 18.24 -4.51
CA LEU A 149 1.60 17.94 -3.17
C LEU A 149 1.90 16.46 -2.96
N ALA A 150 1.33 15.59 -3.79
CA ALA A 150 1.62 14.17 -3.90
C ALA A 150 1.27 13.70 -5.31
N TRP A 151 1.77 12.55 -5.73
CA TRP A 151 1.49 11.99 -7.05
C TRP A 151 0.78 10.63 -6.95
N GLY A 152 -0.47 10.57 -7.41
CA GLY A 152 -1.26 9.34 -7.32
C GLY A 152 -1.55 8.94 -5.88
N ASP A 153 -1.29 7.68 -5.55
CA ASP A 153 -1.45 7.09 -4.22
C ASP A 153 -0.18 7.20 -3.34
N LYS A 154 0.84 7.90 -3.83
CA LYS A 154 2.13 8.05 -3.18
C LYS A 154 1.99 8.56 -1.74
N ASP A 155 2.49 7.76 -0.81
CA ASP A 155 2.55 8.04 0.63
C ASP A 155 1.18 8.25 1.33
N LEU A 156 0.05 8.10 0.63
CA LEU A 156 -1.28 8.39 1.18
C LEU A 156 -1.60 7.55 2.42
N PHE A 157 -1.18 6.28 2.45
CA PHE A 157 -1.33 5.42 3.63
C PHE A 157 -0.55 5.97 4.82
N ARG A 158 0.72 6.33 4.65
CA ARG A 158 1.50 6.91 5.74
C ARG A 158 0.90 8.23 6.24
N LEU A 159 0.49 9.11 5.33
CA LEU A 159 -0.11 10.40 5.68
C LEU A 159 -1.41 10.24 6.47
N ALA A 160 -2.27 9.30 6.09
CA ALA A 160 -3.49 9.01 6.83
C ALA A 160 -3.21 8.46 8.22
N TRP A 161 -2.21 7.57 8.35
CA TRP A 161 -1.80 7.03 9.66
C TRP A 161 -1.20 8.10 10.55
N LEU A 162 -0.36 8.98 10.01
CA LEU A 162 0.19 10.12 10.75
C LEU A 162 -0.90 11.08 11.22
N LYS A 163 -1.85 11.43 10.33
CA LYS A 163 -2.95 12.35 10.68
C LYS A 163 -3.81 11.82 11.83
N LEU A 164 -4.10 10.53 11.81
CA LEU A 164 -4.94 9.90 12.84
C LEU A 164 -4.14 9.32 14.00
N ASN A 165 -2.83 9.60 14.09
CA ASN A 165 -1.92 9.05 15.10
C ASN A 165 -2.07 7.52 15.27
N SER A 166 -2.28 6.82 14.15
CA SER A 166 -2.50 5.39 14.10
C SER A 166 -1.19 4.65 14.07
N THR A 167 -1.13 3.51 14.76
CA THR A 167 0.13 2.74 14.86
C THR A 167 0.43 1.99 13.57
N PHE A 168 1.68 2.06 13.14
CA PHE A 168 2.24 1.24 12.07
C PHE A 168 3.69 0.93 12.39
N HIS A 169 4.24 -0.09 11.74
CA HIS A 169 5.66 -0.37 11.75
C HIS A 169 6.21 -0.13 10.35
N MET A 170 7.21 0.75 10.24
CA MET A 170 7.98 0.93 9.02
C MET A 170 9.15 -0.06 9.04
N ILE A 171 9.25 -0.90 8.01
CA ILE A 171 10.37 -1.83 7.85
C ILE A 171 11.67 -1.02 7.74
N GLU A 172 12.66 -1.37 8.57
CA GLU A 172 13.91 -0.61 8.67
C GLU A 172 14.85 -0.83 7.47
N THR A 173 14.65 -1.93 6.73
CA THR A 173 15.48 -2.25 5.57
C THR A 173 15.06 -1.36 4.39
N PRO A 174 15.96 -0.51 3.86
CA PRO A 174 15.66 0.32 2.69
C PRO A 174 15.39 -0.54 1.45
N PRO A 175 14.70 0.00 0.44
CA PRO A 175 14.52 -0.72 -0.82
C PRO A 175 15.88 -0.97 -1.49
N ALA A 176 16.10 -2.20 -1.94
CA ALA A 176 17.27 -2.60 -2.70
C ALA A 176 16.90 -2.76 -4.19
N MET A 177 17.84 -2.44 -5.08
CA MET A 177 17.67 -2.49 -6.55
C MET A 177 17.32 -3.89 -7.11
N ALA A 178 17.48 -4.94 -6.31
CA ALA A 178 16.99 -6.28 -6.54
C ALA A 178 16.81 -6.94 -5.17
N ALA A 179 15.83 -7.83 -5.04
CA ALA A 179 15.43 -8.55 -3.84
C ALA A 179 16.53 -8.80 -2.77
N TRP A 180 16.08 -8.73 -1.51
CA TRP A 180 16.80 -9.10 -0.30
C TRP A 180 17.65 -10.39 -0.42
N GLN A 181 18.85 -10.33 0.16
CA GLN A 181 19.64 -11.50 0.54
C GLN A 181 20.02 -11.30 2.01
N ASP A 182 19.54 -12.17 2.90
CA ASP A 182 19.99 -12.18 4.31
C ASP A 182 21.49 -12.49 4.34
N LEU A 183 22.32 -11.49 4.63
CA LEU A 183 23.75 -11.71 4.81
C LEU A 183 24.10 -12.14 6.25
N ASN A 184 23.11 -12.26 7.15
CA ASN A 184 23.36 -12.54 8.57
C ASN A 184 22.73 -13.83 9.13
N ARG A 185 22.03 -14.65 8.32
CA ARG A 185 21.73 -16.03 8.74
C ARG A 185 22.89 -16.94 8.41
N LYS A 186 23.78 -17.14 9.39
CA LYS A 186 24.67 -18.32 9.40
C LYS A 186 23.81 -19.56 9.20
N LYS A 187 24.17 -20.35 8.19
CA LYS A 187 23.70 -21.73 8.05
C LYS A 187 24.15 -22.50 9.29
N GLU A 188 23.20 -22.95 10.08
CA GLU A 188 23.31 -24.20 10.84
C GLU A 188 22.43 -25.24 10.14
#